data_AF-A0A3D1IF66-F1
#
_entry.id   AF-A0A3D1IF66-F1
#
_cell.length_a   1.000
_cell.length_b   1.000
_cell.length_c   1.000
_cell.angle_alpha   90.00
_cell.angle_beta   90.00
_cell.angle_gamma   90.00
#
_symmetry.space_group_name_H-M   'P 1'
#
loop_
_entity.id
_entity.type
_entity.pdbx_description
1 polymer ?
#
loop_
_entity_poly.entity_id
_entity_poly.type
_entity_poly.pdbx_seq_one_letter_code
_entity_poly.pdbx_strand_id
1 'polypeptide(L)'
;RALRDAASAAPYEFIEILVNEEQYGGGGIFNFQATAAADTGFAEYVFVHEFGHHFAGLADEYYTSDVAYETGAAYHVEPWEPNVTALHDPQRVKWGDLIDADTPLPTPWDKEAFENGSVAAQQKRRGLREDGAAESAMDRLFTEQMDRETALLGGMLHAGKIGAFQGASYEPTGLYRSEVDCIMFTRNPVGFCRVCRRAIENVIDQYTGRP
;
A
#
# COMPACT_ATOMS: atom_id res chain seq x y z
N ARG A 1 1.07 6.60 26.31
CA ARG A 1 1.83 6.93 27.54
C ARG A 1 2.89 5.86 27.80
N ALA A 2 2.53 4.63 28.19
CA ALA A 2 3.50 3.55 28.46
C ALA A 2 4.56 3.35 27.35
N LEU A 3 4.14 3.36 26.08
CA LEU A 3 5.06 3.29 24.93
C LEU A 3 6.10 4.44 24.94
N ARG A 4 5.66 5.68 25.15
CA ARG A 4 6.54 6.86 25.15
C ARG A 4 7.46 6.86 26.38
N ASP A 5 6.98 6.37 27.52
CA ASP A 5 7.79 6.19 28.72
C ASP A 5 8.91 5.16 28.45
N ALA A 6 8.61 4.04 27.78
CA ALA A 6 9.62 3.06 27.39
C ALA A 6 10.61 3.62 26.37
N ALA A 7 10.12 4.30 25.33
CA ALA A 7 10.95 4.89 24.28
C ALA A 7 11.88 6.01 24.80
N SER A 8 11.52 6.67 25.91
CA SER A 8 12.34 7.72 26.54
C SER A 8 13.73 7.28 27.00
N ALA A 9 14.01 5.96 26.98
CA ALA A 9 15.32 5.40 27.23
C ALA A 9 16.38 5.79 26.17
N ALA A 10 15.97 6.27 24.98
CA ALA A 10 16.86 6.76 23.93
C ALA A 10 16.22 7.93 23.17
N PRO A 11 17.02 8.78 22.48
CA PRO A 11 16.49 9.73 21.51
C PRO A 11 15.75 9.00 20.39
N TYR A 12 14.56 9.46 20.03
CA TYR A 12 13.77 8.90 18.94
C TYR A 12 12.94 9.99 18.24
N GLU A 13 12.59 9.75 16.99
CA GLU A 13 11.62 10.54 16.21
C GLU A 13 10.49 9.66 15.69
N PHE A 14 10.84 8.50 15.13
CA PHE A 14 9.90 7.49 14.61
C PHE A 14 9.94 6.22 15.47
N ILE A 15 8.80 5.52 15.58
CA ILE A 15 8.66 4.30 16.39
C ILE A 15 7.99 3.21 15.57
N GLU A 16 8.72 2.12 15.40
CA GLU A 16 8.24 0.84 14.87
C GLU A 16 8.26 -0.20 15.99
N ILE A 17 7.17 -0.95 16.15
CA ILE A 17 7.00 -1.94 17.22
C ILE A 17 6.94 -3.33 16.60
N LEU A 18 7.98 -4.12 16.87
CA LEU A 18 8.00 -5.53 16.48
C LEU A 18 7.20 -6.35 17.49
N VAL A 19 6.17 -7.03 17.01
CA VAL A 19 5.31 -7.89 17.81
C VAL A 19 5.77 -9.33 17.61
N ASN A 20 6.07 -10.02 18.71
CA ASN A 20 6.44 -11.45 18.71
C ASN A 20 5.20 -12.31 18.43
N GLU A 21 4.84 -12.40 17.16
CA GLU A 21 3.63 -13.02 16.64
C GLU A 21 3.89 -13.60 15.24
N GLU A 22 3.39 -14.81 15.00
CA GLU A 22 3.46 -15.51 13.71
C GLU A 22 2.28 -15.09 12.80
N GLN A 23 1.15 -14.72 13.41
CA GLN A 23 -0.02 -14.29 12.67
C GLN A 23 0.26 -12.99 11.91
N TYR A 24 0.08 -13.04 10.59
CA TYR A 24 0.20 -11.87 9.71
C TYR A 24 -0.64 -10.70 10.22
N GLY A 25 0.01 -9.57 10.48
CA GLY A 25 -0.64 -8.34 10.91
C GLY A 25 0.34 -7.21 11.16
N GLY A 26 -0.16 -5.99 11.02
CA GLY A 26 0.58 -4.75 11.21
C GLY A 26 -0.38 -3.56 11.16
N GLY A 27 0.18 -2.37 11.35
CA GLY A 27 -0.57 -1.12 11.21
C GLY A 27 0.33 0.08 11.44
N GLY A 28 0.28 1.04 10.53
CA GLY A 28 1.04 2.29 10.58
C GLY A 28 0.15 3.51 10.55
N ILE A 29 0.42 4.47 11.44
CA ILE A 29 -0.27 5.77 11.47
C ILE A 29 0.76 6.89 11.41
N PHE A 30 0.55 7.81 10.46
CA PHE A 30 1.45 8.92 10.19
C PHE A 30 1.81 9.71 11.47
N ASN A 31 3.12 9.87 11.73
CA ASN A 31 3.69 10.55 12.90
C ASN A 31 3.24 10.01 14.28
N PHE A 32 2.62 8.82 14.34
CA PHE A 32 2.25 8.17 15.58
C PHE A 32 3.21 7.01 15.91
N GLN A 33 2.92 5.83 15.38
CA GLN A 33 3.72 4.61 15.48
C GLN A 33 3.30 3.66 14.36
N ALA A 34 4.17 2.69 14.06
CA ALA A 34 3.82 1.51 13.29
C ALA A 34 4.09 0.22 14.08
N THR A 35 3.43 -0.86 13.67
CA THR A 35 3.62 -2.19 14.25
C THR A 35 3.72 -3.23 13.14
N ALA A 36 4.56 -4.25 13.34
CA ALA A 36 4.68 -5.39 12.45
C ALA A 36 4.84 -6.70 13.23
N ALA A 37 4.13 -7.75 12.82
CA ALA A 37 4.38 -9.11 13.26
C ALA A 37 5.78 -9.56 12.81
N ALA A 38 6.60 -10.03 13.74
CA ALA A 38 8.01 -10.31 13.51
C ALA A 38 8.27 -11.72 12.96
N ASP A 39 7.38 -12.68 13.23
CA ASP A 39 7.59 -14.10 12.90
C ASP A 39 6.70 -14.59 11.74
N THR A 40 5.92 -13.71 11.11
CA THR A 40 5.18 -14.02 9.88
C THR A 40 6.13 -14.16 8.68
N GLY A 41 5.82 -15.03 7.72
CA GLY A 41 6.60 -15.18 6.47
C GLY A 41 6.70 -13.90 5.62
N PHE A 42 5.94 -12.85 5.94
CA PHE A 42 5.92 -11.55 5.26
C PHE A 42 6.41 -10.40 6.15
N ALA A 43 7.18 -10.67 7.22
CA ALA A 43 7.57 -9.66 8.21
C ALA A 43 8.25 -8.43 7.59
N GLU A 44 9.18 -8.64 6.65
CA GLU A 44 9.86 -7.55 5.94
C GLU A 44 8.89 -6.68 5.13
N TYR A 45 7.95 -7.30 4.41
CA TYR A 45 6.91 -6.58 3.67
C TYR A 45 6.06 -5.73 4.61
N VAL A 46 5.54 -6.34 5.69
CA VAL A 46 4.66 -5.63 6.64
C VAL A 46 5.42 -4.46 7.25
N PHE A 47 6.63 -4.68 7.76
CA PHE A 47 7.46 -3.60 8.31
C PHE A 47 7.59 -2.42 7.35
N VAL A 48 7.99 -2.65 6.10
CA VAL A 48 8.25 -1.57 5.14
C VAL A 48 6.96 -0.87 4.72
N HIS A 49 5.87 -1.61 4.53
CA HIS A 49 4.55 -1.08 4.20
C HIS A 49 4.02 -0.17 5.33
N GLU A 50 4.00 -0.67 6.57
CA GLU A 50 3.51 0.09 7.72
C GLU A 50 4.39 1.30 8.04
N PHE A 51 5.70 1.17 7.84
CA PHE A 51 6.63 2.30 7.96
C PHE A 51 6.35 3.35 6.89
N GLY A 52 5.90 2.98 5.68
CA GLY A 52 5.46 3.90 4.63
C GLY A 52 4.32 4.82 5.10
N HIS A 53 3.32 4.26 5.78
CA HIS A 53 2.26 5.05 6.42
C HIS A 53 2.80 5.93 7.54
N HIS A 54 3.56 5.33 8.47
CA HIS A 54 4.04 5.99 9.68
C HIS A 54 4.98 7.17 9.38
N PHE A 55 5.92 6.95 8.47
CA PHE A 55 7.00 7.89 8.15
C PHE A 55 6.57 8.91 7.09
N ALA A 56 6.00 8.45 5.97
CA ALA A 56 5.76 9.30 4.80
C ALA A 56 4.30 9.68 4.59
N GLY A 57 3.37 9.21 5.43
CA GLY A 57 1.96 9.52 5.29
C GLY A 57 1.37 9.00 3.98
N LEU A 58 1.90 7.89 3.47
CA LEU A 58 1.37 7.23 2.29
C LEU A 58 0.00 6.64 2.60
N ALA A 59 -0.94 6.72 1.67
CA ALA A 59 -2.19 5.96 1.73
C ALA A 59 -1.96 4.53 1.26
N ASP A 60 -2.87 3.65 1.66
CA ASP A 60 -3.03 2.36 1.01
C ASP A 60 -3.47 2.56 -0.44
N GLU A 61 -2.79 1.87 -1.35
CA GLU A 61 -3.15 1.86 -2.77
C GLU A 61 -4.08 0.69 -3.11
N TYR A 62 -4.28 -0.27 -2.19
CA TYR A 62 -5.22 -1.36 -2.40
C TYR A 62 -6.67 -0.96 -2.12
N TYR A 63 -7.57 -1.63 -2.83
CA TYR A 63 -9.00 -1.35 -2.77
C TYR A 63 -9.88 -2.61 -2.66
N THR A 64 -9.29 -3.80 -2.76
CA THR A 64 -10.04 -5.05 -2.73
C THR A 64 -10.19 -5.62 -1.33
N SER A 65 -9.36 -5.20 -0.36
CA SER A 65 -9.38 -5.71 1.02
C SER A 65 -10.67 -5.36 1.77
N ASP A 66 -11.08 -6.26 2.68
CA ASP A 66 -12.11 -5.94 3.67
C ASP A 66 -11.58 -4.82 4.59
N VAL A 67 -12.36 -3.75 4.77
CA VAL A 67 -11.98 -2.60 5.60
C VAL A 67 -13.00 -2.29 6.69
N ALA A 68 -12.51 -1.63 7.75
CA ALA A 68 -13.35 -1.10 8.82
C ALA A 68 -13.85 0.34 8.54
N TYR A 69 -13.49 0.93 7.40
CA TYR A 69 -13.84 2.30 7.01
C TYR A 69 -15.13 2.36 6.18
N GLU A 70 -15.81 3.51 6.21
CA GLU A 70 -16.94 3.79 5.31
C GLU A 70 -16.41 4.00 3.88
N THR A 71 -16.79 3.11 2.96
CA THR A 71 -16.44 3.18 1.53
C THR A 71 -17.69 3.35 0.66
N GLY A 72 -17.51 3.72 -0.61
CA GLY A 72 -18.59 3.78 -1.61
C GLY A 72 -19.30 5.13 -1.69
N ALA A 73 -18.62 6.21 -1.28
CA ALA A 73 -19.14 7.56 -1.48
C ALA A 73 -19.24 7.89 -2.98
N ALA A 74 -20.29 8.61 -3.39
CA ALA A 74 -20.44 9.03 -4.79
C ALA A 74 -19.44 10.13 -5.21
N TYR A 75 -18.88 10.83 -4.24
CA TYR A 75 -17.90 11.89 -4.42
C TYR A 75 -16.80 11.73 -3.38
N HIS A 76 -15.55 11.77 -3.82
CA HIS A 76 -14.38 11.76 -2.95
C HIS A 76 -13.71 13.13 -3.00
N VAL A 77 -13.39 13.67 -1.83
CA VAL A 77 -12.54 14.87 -1.72
C VAL A 77 -11.11 14.48 -2.08
N GLU A 78 -10.35 15.40 -2.69
CA GLU A 78 -8.93 15.16 -2.97
C GLU A 78 -8.18 14.77 -1.68
N PRO A 79 -7.60 13.56 -1.60
CA PRO A 79 -6.90 13.11 -0.40
C PRO A 79 -5.67 13.98 -0.11
N TRP A 80 -5.22 14.03 1.14
CA TRP A 80 -3.98 14.76 1.47
C TRP A 80 -2.74 13.89 1.21
N GLU A 81 -2.91 12.57 1.22
CA GLU A 81 -1.88 11.57 0.98
C GLU A 81 -1.30 11.75 -0.44
N PRO A 82 0.04 11.65 -0.59
CA PRO A 82 0.70 12.06 -1.82
C PRO A 82 0.55 11.05 -2.97
N ASN A 83 0.25 9.79 -2.66
CA ASN A 83 0.24 8.66 -3.61
C ASN A 83 -1.17 8.26 -4.11
N VAL A 84 -2.22 8.96 -3.66
CA VAL A 84 -3.61 8.73 -4.09
C VAL A 84 -4.26 10.06 -4.48
N THR A 85 -5.13 10.05 -5.50
CA THR A 85 -5.84 11.25 -6.00
C THR A 85 -7.30 10.93 -6.33
N ALA A 86 -8.19 11.91 -6.20
CA ALA A 86 -9.57 11.84 -6.71
C ALA A 86 -9.68 12.25 -8.19
N LEU A 87 -8.57 12.71 -8.79
CA LEU A 87 -8.42 13.02 -10.22
C LEU A 87 -9.52 13.94 -10.78
N HIS A 88 -9.93 14.97 -10.04
CA HIS A 88 -10.95 15.91 -10.50
C HIS A 88 -10.53 16.70 -11.75
N ASP A 89 -9.22 16.96 -11.89
CA ASP A 89 -8.62 17.64 -13.05
C ASP A 89 -7.37 16.86 -13.50
N PRO A 90 -7.42 16.13 -14.62
CA PRO A 90 -6.28 15.39 -15.15
C PRO A 90 -5.05 16.26 -15.44
N GLN A 91 -5.20 17.57 -15.64
CA GLN A 91 -4.08 18.49 -15.86
C GLN A 91 -3.37 18.87 -14.55
N ARG A 92 -3.96 18.56 -13.40
CA ARG A 92 -3.49 18.95 -12.06
C ARG A 92 -3.33 17.77 -11.12
N VAL A 93 -3.14 16.57 -11.66
CA VAL A 93 -2.82 15.38 -10.85
C VAL A 93 -1.54 15.62 -10.03
N LYS A 94 -1.52 15.12 -8.79
CA LYS A 94 -0.46 15.39 -7.79
C LYS A 94 0.97 15.11 -8.27
N TRP A 95 1.13 14.18 -9.21
CA TRP A 95 2.42 13.75 -9.76
C TRP A 95 2.49 13.96 -11.28
N GLY A 96 1.74 14.93 -11.81
CA GLY A 96 1.68 15.19 -13.25
C GLY A 96 3.04 15.52 -13.88
N ASP A 97 3.97 16.06 -13.11
CA ASP A 97 5.35 16.33 -13.52
C ASP A 97 6.17 15.05 -13.80
N LEU A 98 5.72 13.90 -13.30
CA LEU A 98 6.36 12.60 -13.51
C LEU A 98 5.71 11.77 -14.63
N ILE A 99 4.58 12.22 -15.18
CA ILE A 99 3.82 11.45 -16.17
C ILE A 99 4.36 11.73 -17.57
N ASP A 100 4.65 10.67 -18.33
CA ASP A 100 5.04 10.80 -19.74
C ASP A 100 3.89 11.40 -20.56
N ALA A 101 4.20 12.27 -21.53
CA ALA A 101 3.20 12.99 -22.31
C ALA A 101 2.22 12.09 -23.10
N ASP A 102 2.61 10.84 -23.38
CA ASP A 102 1.81 9.84 -24.10
C ASP A 102 0.99 8.93 -23.17
N THR A 103 1.12 9.06 -21.84
CA THR A 103 0.38 8.21 -20.89
C THR A 103 -1.05 8.74 -20.72
N PRO A 104 -2.08 7.95 -21.04
CA PRO A 104 -3.47 8.39 -20.91
C PRO A 104 -3.87 8.59 -19.44
N LEU A 105 -4.77 9.56 -19.19
CA LEU A 105 -5.35 9.85 -17.86
C LEU A 105 -6.89 9.87 -17.94
N PRO A 106 -7.59 9.01 -17.17
CA PRO A 106 -7.07 7.93 -16.33
C PRO A 106 -6.35 6.85 -17.16
N THR A 107 -5.39 6.16 -16.54
CA THR A 107 -4.54 5.18 -17.22
C THR A 107 -5.23 3.81 -17.23
N PRO A 108 -5.52 3.23 -18.41
CA PRO A 108 -6.15 1.92 -18.51
C PRO A 108 -5.26 0.81 -17.95
N TRP A 109 -5.87 -0.14 -17.24
CA TRP A 109 -5.22 -1.36 -16.78
C TRP A 109 -6.27 -2.48 -16.67
N ASP A 110 -5.83 -3.74 -16.64
CA ASP A 110 -6.72 -4.91 -16.63
C ASP A 110 -7.28 -5.18 -15.23
N LYS A 111 -8.05 -4.19 -14.74
CA LYS A 111 -8.64 -4.16 -13.39
C LYS A 111 -9.50 -5.39 -13.10
N GLU A 112 -10.34 -5.81 -14.05
CA GLU A 112 -11.21 -6.98 -13.90
C GLU A 112 -10.41 -8.27 -13.69
N ALA A 113 -9.30 -8.45 -14.42
CA ALA A 113 -8.43 -9.62 -14.27
C ALA A 113 -7.79 -9.66 -12.87
N PHE A 114 -7.40 -8.50 -12.33
CA PHE A 114 -6.89 -8.38 -10.96
C PHE A 114 -7.96 -8.69 -9.91
N GLU A 115 -9.18 -8.13 -10.08
CA GLU A 115 -10.30 -8.30 -9.14
C GLU A 115 -10.79 -9.74 -9.05
N ASN A 116 -10.96 -10.41 -10.20
CA ASN A 116 -11.32 -11.84 -10.23
C ASN A 116 -10.34 -12.70 -9.43
N GLY A 117 -9.06 -12.34 -9.52
CA GLY A 117 -7.99 -12.89 -8.72
C GLY A 117 -8.11 -12.66 -7.22
N SER A 118 -8.33 -11.40 -6.85
CA SER A 118 -8.46 -10.97 -5.46
C SER A 118 -9.63 -11.68 -4.77
N VAL A 119 -10.79 -11.78 -5.44
CA VAL A 119 -11.97 -12.47 -4.92
C VAL A 119 -11.67 -13.94 -4.62
N ALA A 120 -10.99 -14.63 -5.54
CA ALA A 120 -10.61 -16.03 -5.35
C ALA A 120 -9.63 -16.21 -4.16
N ALA A 121 -8.65 -15.32 -4.03
CA ALA A 121 -7.70 -15.35 -2.91
C ALA A 121 -8.39 -15.08 -1.55
N GLN A 122 -9.32 -14.14 -1.49
CA GLN A 122 -10.10 -13.85 -0.29
C GLN A 122 -10.98 -15.00 0.16
N GLN A 123 -11.62 -15.70 -0.79
CA GLN A 123 -12.41 -16.89 -0.47
C GLN A 123 -11.54 -17.99 0.16
N LYS A 124 -10.36 -18.25 -0.41
CA LYS A 124 -9.39 -19.21 0.17
C LYS A 124 -8.91 -18.77 1.55
N ARG A 125 -8.59 -17.48 1.72
CA ARG A 125 -8.16 -16.90 2.99
C ARG A 125 -9.22 -17.09 4.08
N ARG A 126 -10.49 -16.83 3.77
CA ARG A 126 -11.61 -17.05 4.72
C ARG A 126 -11.72 -18.52 5.12
N GLY A 127 -11.67 -19.44 4.15
CA GLY A 127 -11.70 -20.88 4.43
C GLY A 127 -10.56 -21.32 5.36
N LEU A 128 -9.32 -20.90 5.09
CA LEU A 128 -8.17 -21.20 5.97
C LEU A 128 -8.34 -20.66 7.40
N ARG A 129 -8.94 -19.47 7.55
CA ARG A 129 -9.20 -18.88 8.87
C ARG A 129 -10.34 -19.61 9.61
N GLU A 130 -11.41 -19.98 8.91
CA GLU A 130 -12.52 -20.77 9.46
C GLU A 130 -12.07 -22.17 9.91
N ASP A 131 -11.17 -22.79 9.16
CA ASP A 131 -10.60 -24.10 9.48
C ASP A 131 -9.53 -24.05 10.60
N GLY A 132 -9.15 -22.86 11.07
CA GLY A 132 -8.08 -22.70 12.06
C GLY A 132 -6.72 -23.20 11.55
N ALA A 133 -6.45 -23.03 10.25
CA ALA A 133 -5.21 -23.48 9.63
C ALA A 133 -3.99 -22.77 10.26
N ALA A 134 -2.86 -23.48 10.31
CA ALA A 134 -1.60 -22.91 10.77
C ALA A 134 -1.16 -21.72 9.89
N GLU A 135 -0.45 -20.75 10.47
CA GLU A 135 0.00 -19.54 9.75
C GLU A 135 0.87 -19.87 8.52
N SER A 136 1.64 -20.97 8.54
CA SER A 136 2.38 -21.44 7.36
C SER A 136 1.50 -21.81 6.15
N ALA A 137 0.23 -22.16 6.36
CA ALA A 137 -0.72 -22.31 5.27
C ALA A 137 -1.17 -20.96 4.72
N MET A 138 -1.32 -19.94 5.58
CA MET A 138 -1.63 -18.57 5.17
C MET A 138 -0.46 -17.95 4.41
N ASP A 139 0.77 -18.12 4.89
CA ASP A 139 1.98 -17.62 4.22
C ASP A 139 2.14 -18.22 2.83
N ARG A 140 1.83 -19.52 2.66
CA ARG A 140 1.82 -20.15 1.33
C ARG A 140 0.77 -19.52 0.41
N LEU A 141 -0.44 -19.27 0.90
CA LEU A 141 -1.49 -18.60 0.12
C LEU A 141 -1.04 -17.19 -0.31
N PHE A 142 -0.44 -16.42 0.60
CA PHE A 142 0.07 -15.09 0.28
C PHE A 142 1.22 -15.13 -0.72
N THR A 143 2.08 -16.15 -0.65
CA THR A 143 3.18 -16.33 -1.61
C THR A 143 2.63 -16.65 -3.01
N GLU A 144 1.68 -17.59 -3.12
CA GLU A 144 1.00 -17.90 -4.38
C GLU A 144 0.27 -16.68 -4.96
N GLN A 145 -0.35 -15.88 -4.09
CA GLN A 145 -1.02 -14.64 -4.49
C GLN A 145 -0.02 -13.61 -5.02
N MET A 146 1.08 -13.39 -4.30
CA MET A 146 2.16 -12.47 -4.67
C MET A 146 2.77 -12.82 -6.03
N ASP A 147 3.15 -14.09 -6.26
CA ASP A 147 3.76 -14.53 -7.52
C ASP A 147 2.83 -14.27 -8.72
N ARG A 148 1.55 -14.60 -8.53
CA ARG A 148 0.51 -14.41 -9.54
C ARG A 148 0.25 -12.94 -9.83
N GLU A 149 0.15 -12.10 -8.80
CA GLU A 149 -0.08 -10.66 -8.95
C GLU A 149 1.12 -9.96 -9.57
N THR A 150 2.33 -10.34 -9.18
CA THR A 150 3.58 -9.82 -9.78
C THR A 150 3.61 -10.10 -11.27
N ALA A 151 3.32 -11.34 -11.68
CA ALA A 151 3.29 -11.73 -13.08
C ALA A 151 2.18 -11.02 -13.87
N LEU A 152 0.99 -10.91 -13.28
CA LEU A 152 -0.16 -10.25 -13.91
C LEU A 152 0.08 -8.76 -14.12
N LEU A 153 0.41 -8.03 -13.05
CA LEU A 153 0.58 -6.58 -13.07
C LEU A 153 1.80 -6.18 -13.91
N GLY A 154 2.90 -6.94 -13.80
CA GLY A 154 4.10 -6.72 -14.60
C GLY A 154 3.91 -6.99 -16.10
N GLY A 155 2.89 -7.75 -16.49
CA GLY A 155 2.56 -8.04 -17.89
C GLY A 155 1.58 -7.07 -18.55
N MET A 156 1.03 -6.10 -17.80
CA MET A 156 0.00 -5.19 -18.31
C MET A 156 0.59 -4.13 -19.26
N LEU A 157 -0.27 -3.59 -20.13
CA LEU A 157 0.10 -2.60 -21.16
C LEU A 157 0.89 -1.40 -20.62
N HIS A 158 0.50 -0.89 -19.44
CA HIS A 158 1.14 0.27 -18.81
C HIS A 158 1.97 -0.11 -17.58
N ALA A 159 2.43 -1.36 -17.49
CA ALA A 159 3.39 -1.76 -16.49
C ALA A 159 4.66 -0.90 -16.59
N GLY A 160 5.14 -0.38 -15.46
CA GLY A 160 6.29 0.52 -15.41
C GLY A 160 6.04 1.94 -15.93
N LYS A 161 4.79 2.35 -16.17
CA LYS A 161 4.42 3.74 -16.45
C LYS A 161 3.86 4.42 -15.21
N ILE A 162 4.12 5.73 -15.08
CA ILE A 162 3.47 6.58 -14.08
C ILE A 162 2.23 7.17 -14.72
N GLY A 163 1.08 7.01 -14.07
CA GLY A 163 -0.22 7.41 -14.59
C GLY A 163 -1.22 7.62 -13.46
N ALA A 164 -2.50 7.41 -13.72
CA ALA A 164 -3.55 7.39 -12.71
C ALA A 164 -4.40 6.14 -12.89
N PHE A 165 -4.07 5.09 -12.14
CA PHE A 165 -4.70 3.78 -12.20
C PHE A 165 -5.88 3.71 -11.23
N GLN A 166 -7.09 3.49 -11.75
CA GLN A 166 -8.30 3.50 -10.93
C GLN A 166 -8.29 2.36 -9.90
N GLY A 167 -8.75 2.66 -8.69
CA GLY A 167 -8.74 1.74 -7.55
C GLY A 167 -7.59 2.09 -6.60
N ALA A 168 -7.93 2.68 -5.46
CA ALA A 168 -6.99 3.06 -4.40
C ALA A 168 -7.72 3.36 -3.09
N SER A 169 -6.99 3.32 -1.96
CA SER A 169 -7.49 3.71 -0.64
C SER A 169 -8.86 3.11 -0.32
N TYR A 170 -8.99 1.79 -0.53
CA TYR A 170 -10.21 1.01 -0.26
C TYR A 170 -11.39 1.31 -1.18
N GLU A 171 -11.23 2.20 -2.16
CA GLU A 171 -12.26 2.57 -3.13
C GLU A 171 -11.97 1.97 -4.50
N PRO A 172 -12.82 1.08 -5.03
CA PRO A 172 -12.61 0.47 -6.35
C PRO A 172 -12.79 1.45 -7.51
N THR A 173 -13.48 2.57 -7.27
CA THR A 173 -13.75 3.62 -8.26
C THR A 173 -13.56 4.99 -7.62
N GLY A 174 -13.38 6.03 -8.43
CA GLY A 174 -13.28 7.42 -7.95
C GLY A 174 -11.93 7.83 -7.35
N LEU A 175 -11.13 6.90 -6.82
CA LEU A 175 -9.74 7.12 -6.40
C LEU A 175 -8.74 6.41 -7.31
N TYR A 176 -7.54 6.99 -7.41
CA TYR A 176 -6.50 6.54 -8.33
C TYR A 176 -5.12 6.52 -7.65
N ARG A 177 -4.33 5.49 -7.96
CA ARG A 177 -2.92 5.36 -7.59
C ARG A 177 -1.99 5.67 -8.75
N SER A 178 -0.71 5.89 -8.47
CA SER A 178 0.24 6.43 -9.45
C SER A 178 0.89 5.41 -10.40
N GLU A 179 1.02 4.15 -9.97
CA GLU A 179 1.56 3.06 -10.79
C GLU A 179 0.68 1.81 -10.66
N VAL A 180 0.77 0.90 -11.62
CA VAL A 180 -0.07 -0.31 -11.61
C VAL A 180 0.23 -1.21 -10.40
N ASP A 181 1.45 -1.13 -9.86
CA ASP A 181 1.91 -1.87 -8.69
C ASP A 181 2.84 -1.04 -7.79
N CYS A 182 2.81 -1.34 -6.50
CA CYS A 182 3.52 -0.65 -5.42
C CYS A 182 3.47 -1.53 -4.17
N ILE A 183 4.43 -1.42 -3.26
CA ILE A 183 4.34 -2.04 -1.94
C ILE A 183 3.15 -1.52 -1.12
N MET A 184 2.63 -0.32 -1.42
CA MET A 184 1.40 0.19 -0.83
C MET A 184 0.13 -0.45 -1.45
N PHE A 185 0.28 -1.23 -2.52
CA PHE A 185 -0.82 -1.89 -3.24
C PHE A 185 -0.83 -3.41 -3.01
N THR A 186 0.29 -4.08 -3.24
CA THR A 186 0.38 -5.55 -3.14
C THR A 186 1.59 -5.97 -2.34
N ARG A 187 1.67 -7.28 -2.03
CA ARG A 187 2.82 -7.91 -1.37
C ARG A 187 4.03 -8.09 -2.29
N ASN A 188 3.99 -7.55 -3.50
CA ASN A 188 4.98 -7.83 -4.53
C ASN A 188 6.34 -7.17 -4.22
N PRO A 189 7.45 -7.78 -4.65
CA PRO A 189 8.81 -7.30 -4.37
C PRO A 189 9.22 -6.09 -5.24
N VAL A 190 8.27 -5.39 -5.87
CA VAL A 190 8.53 -4.24 -6.75
C VAL A 190 8.99 -2.99 -5.98
N GLY A 191 8.72 -2.95 -4.67
CA GLY A 191 9.04 -1.83 -3.79
C GLY A 191 8.08 -0.64 -3.94
N PHE A 192 8.48 0.52 -3.43
CA PHE A 192 7.71 1.76 -3.56
C PHE A 192 7.68 2.24 -5.01
N CYS A 193 6.48 2.61 -5.50
CA CYS A 193 6.33 3.31 -6.77
C CYS A 193 7.05 4.67 -6.74
N ARG A 194 7.31 5.26 -7.90
CA ARG A 194 8.10 6.51 -8.02
C ARG A 194 7.50 7.68 -7.25
N VAL A 195 6.18 7.76 -7.14
CA VAL A 195 5.51 8.80 -6.35
C VAL A 195 5.70 8.57 -4.85
N CYS A 196 5.59 7.32 -4.39
CA CYS A 196 5.88 6.98 -3.00
C CYS A 196 7.36 7.24 -2.65
N ARG A 197 8.30 6.89 -3.54
CA ARG A 197 9.73 7.20 -3.33
C ARG A 197 9.97 8.70 -3.20
N ARG A 198 9.42 9.50 -4.10
CA ARG A 198 9.51 10.97 -4.03
C ARG A 198 8.92 11.51 -2.73
N ALA A 199 7.79 10.96 -2.25
CA ALA A 199 7.20 11.37 -0.99
C ALA A 199 8.10 11.04 0.22
N ILE A 200 8.68 9.84 0.24
CA ILE A 200 9.64 9.42 1.28
C ILE A 200 10.89 10.31 1.26
N GLU A 201 11.46 10.56 0.08
CA GLU A 201 12.60 11.46 -0.10
C GLU A 201 12.31 12.88 0.40
N ASN A 202 11.12 13.41 0.11
CA ASN A 202 10.70 14.73 0.61
C ASN A 202 10.63 14.78 2.15
N VAL A 203 10.19 13.70 2.80
CA VAL A 203 10.18 13.63 4.27
C VAL A 203 11.61 13.54 4.80
N ILE A 204 12.47 12.72 4.20
CA ILE A 204 13.90 12.65 4.59
C ILE A 204 14.55 14.04 4.47
N ASP A 205 14.37 14.73 3.35
CA ASP A 205 14.86 16.09 3.12
C ASP A 205 14.33 17.09 4.17
N GLN A 206 13.06 16.94 4.58
CA GLN A 206 12.46 17.81 5.60
C GLN A 206 13.11 17.63 6.98
N TYR A 207 13.43 16.40 7.38
CA TYR A 207 14.00 16.10 8.70
C TYR A 207 15.52 16.28 8.74
N THR A 208 16.22 16.06 7.63
CA THR A 208 17.69 16.10 7.57
C THR A 208 18.23 17.41 6.98
N GLY A 209 17.37 18.20 6.34
CA GLY A 209 17.76 19.29 5.45
C GLY A 209 18.15 18.73 4.07
N ARG A 210 17.85 19.47 3.00
CA ARG A 210 18.44 19.15 1.69
C ARG A 210 19.97 19.24 1.79
N PRO A 211 20.72 18.27 1.25
CA PRO A 211 22.17 18.39 1.14
C PRO A 211 22.59 19.68 0.42
#